data_AF-A0A9E5JES7-F1
#
_entry.id   AF-A0A9E5JES7-F1
#
_cell.length_a   1.000
_cell.length_b   1.000
_cell.length_c   1.000
_cell.angle_alpha   90.00
_cell.angle_beta   90.00
_cell.angle_gamma   90.00
#
_symmetry.space_group_name_H-M   'P 1'
#
loop_
_entity.id
_entity.type
_entity.pdbx_description
1 polymer ?
#
loop_
_entity_poly.entity_id
_entity_poly.type
_entity_poly.pdbx_seq_one_letter_code
_entity_poly.pdbx_strand_id
1 'polypeptide(L)'
;MIAILMAAGIAIILSISFTRLLIAFFARLGKGQPILGAEDRGPTHHMHKQGTPTMGGIAILLAAFVGWLIPHVRDGLVFSDQALIMWLAIAVLAGFGFLDDFLKVRRQHNRGIFWKKKGWITFGIVVLLMWLLATQTGVSETISFTRAEVPGWDVSTPVWVVWTALMVWAT
;
A
#
# COMPACT_ATOMS: atom_id res chain seq x y z
N MET A 1 -21.71 11.36 -3.62
CA MET A 1 -21.74 10.90 -2.21
C MET A 1 -22.10 9.42 -2.06
N ILE A 2 -23.18 8.91 -2.66
CA ILE A 2 -23.61 7.50 -2.51
C ILE A 2 -22.50 6.50 -2.90
N ALA A 3 -21.79 6.73 -4.01
CA ALA A 3 -20.68 5.88 -4.46
C ALA A 3 -19.55 5.75 -3.42
N ILE A 4 -19.20 6.85 -2.76
CA ILE A 4 -18.15 6.89 -1.73
C ILE A 4 -18.60 6.11 -0.49
N LEU A 5 -19.84 6.29 -0.05
CA LEU A 5 -20.40 5.57 1.09
C LEU A 5 -20.50 4.06 0.83
N MET A 6 -20.91 3.68 -0.39
CA MET A 6 -20.89 2.28 -0.81
C MET A 6 -19.47 1.71 -0.81
N ALA A 7 -18.50 2.42 -1.39
CA ALA A 7 -17.11 1.99 -1.42
C ALA A 7 -16.58 1.73 -0.01
N ALA A 8 -16.78 2.69 0.90
CA ALA A 8 -16.34 2.59 2.28
C ALA A 8 -17.04 1.45 3.03
N GLY A 9 -18.37 1.34 2.92
CA GLY A 9 -19.14 0.29 3.59
C GLY A 9 -18.73 -1.11 3.14
N ILE A 10 -18.59 -1.30 1.84
CA ILE A 10 -18.17 -2.58 1.24
C ILE A 10 -16.73 -2.91 1.66
N ALA A 11 -15.80 -1.96 1.57
CA ALA A 11 -14.41 -2.18 1.95
C ALA A 11 -14.28 -2.59 3.43
N ILE A 12 -15.06 -1.99 4.34
CA ILE A 12 -15.04 -2.35 5.76
C ILE A 12 -15.54 -3.79 5.97
N ILE A 13 -16.69 -4.14 5.38
CA ILE A 13 -17.28 -5.48 5.52
C ILE A 13 -16.33 -6.54 4.96
N LEU A 14 -15.76 -6.28 3.78
CA LEU A 14 -14.81 -7.19 3.15
C LEU A 14 -13.51 -7.28 3.93
N SER A 15 -12.98 -6.19 4.46
CA SER A 15 -11.73 -6.20 5.22
C SER A 15 -11.85 -7.07 6.48
N ILE A 16 -12.94 -6.95 7.23
CA ILE A 16 -13.20 -7.78 8.42
C ILE A 16 -13.32 -9.25 8.03
N SER A 17 -14.06 -9.54 6.95
CA SER A 17 -14.32 -10.90 6.49
C SER A 17 -13.05 -11.56 5.93
N PHE A 18 -12.35 -10.89 5.03
CA PHE A 18 -11.11 -11.36 4.41
C PHE A 18 -9.98 -11.52 5.41
N THR A 19 -9.86 -10.63 6.40
CA THR A 19 -8.83 -10.78 7.43
C THR A 19 -9.02 -12.09 8.21
N ARG A 20 -10.26 -12.42 8.62
CA ARG A 20 -10.55 -13.70 9.30
C ARG A 20 -10.26 -14.91 8.41
N LEU A 21 -10.67 -14.87 7.15
CA LEU A 21 -10.42 -15.95 6.19
C LEU A 21 -8.93 -16.15 5.93
N LEU A 22 -8.19 -15.06 5.79
CA LEU A 22 -6.74 -15.08 5.54
C LEU A 22 -5.98 -15.64 6.74
N ILE A 23 -6.37 -15.27 7.96
CA ILE A 23 -5.80 -15.85 9.20
C ILE A 23 -6.04 -17.36 9.23
N ALA A 24 -7.27 -17.81 8.98
CA ALA A 24 -7.61 -19.23 8.97
C ALA A 24 -6.84 -20.00 7.87
N PHE A 25 -6.67 -19.40 6.69
CA PHE A 25 -5.90 -19.97 5.58
C PHE A 25 -4.43 -20.16 5.95
N PHE A 26 -3.76 -19.13 6.47
CA PHE A 26 -2.36 -19.23 6.87
C PHE A 26 -2.15 -20.15 8.07
N ALA A 27 -3.09 -20.20 9.02
CA ALA A 27 -3.06 -21.15 10.13
C ALA A 27 -3.07 -22.60 9.64
N ARG A 28 -3.89 -22.93 8.63
CA ARG A 28 -3.95 -24.26 8.02
C ARG A 28 -2.68 -24.63 7.25
N LEU A 29 -2.01 -23.65 6.65
CA LEU A 29 -0.76 -23.85 5.92
C LEU A 29 0.44 -24.11 6.84
N GLY A 30 0.31 -23.94 8.15
CA GLY A 30 1.42 -24.06 9.11
C GLY A 30 2.54 -23.02 8.88
N LYS A 31 2.30 -22.02 8.01
CA LYS A 31 3.27 -20.98 7.65
C LYS A 31 3.10 -19.75 8.55
N GLY A 32 3.26 -19.97 9.85
CA GLY A 32 3.43 -18.87 10.80
C GLY A 32 4.73 -18.11 10.53
N GLN A 33 4.77 -16.83 10.91
CA GLN A 33 5.98 -16.00 10.81
C GLN A 33 7.15 -16.71 11.53
N PRO A 34 8.27 -17.03 10.85
CA PRO A 34 9.45 -17.54 11.52
C PRO A 34 10.03 -16.41 12.39
N ILE A 35 10.07 -16.58 13.71
CA ILE A 35 10.68 -15.60 14.63
C ILE A 35 11.83 -16.25 15.40
N LEU A 36 13.03 -15.68 15.19
CA LEU A 36 14.19 -15.61 16.08
C LEU A 36 14.40 -16.84 16.98
N GLY A 37 14.80 -17.97 16.41
CA GLY A 37 15.58 -18.92 17.18
C GLY A 37 16.96 -18.29 17.43
N ALA A 38 17.35 -18.15 18.70
CA ALA A 38 18.69 -18.06 19.31
C ALA A 38 19.83 -17.19 18.69
N GLU A 39 19.77 -16.75 17.44
CA GLU A 39 20.92 -16.27 16.67
C GLU A 39 21.11 -14.74 16.72
N ASP A 40 20.05 -13.96 17.01
CA ASP A 40 20.04 -12.49 16.88
C ASP A 40 19.93 -11.71 18.21
N ARG A 41 20.05 -12.36 19.38
CA ARG A 41 19.95 -11.74 20.74
C ARG A 41 18.74 -10.80 20.94
N GLY A 42 17.58 -11.13 20.37
CA GLY A 42 16.35 -10.35 20.56
C GLY A 42 15.76 -10.52 21.97
N PRO A 43 15.15 -9.49 22.58
CA PRO A 43 14.48 -9.59 23.88
C PRO A 43 13.43 -10.71 23.91
N THR A 44 13.43 -11.51 24.97
CA THR A 44 12.50 -12.64 25.20
C THR A 44 11.03 -12.25 25.14
N HIS A 45 10.70 -10.98 25.40
CA HIS A 45 9.34 -10.44 25.27
C HIS A 45 8.74 -10.48 23.85
N HIS A 46 9.56 -10.62 22.80
CA HIS A 46 9.07 -10.69 21.41
C HIS A 46 8.70 -12.10 20.93
N MET A 47 8.91 -13.14 21.76
CA MET A 47 8.56 -14.52 21.42
C MET A 47 7.04 -14.74 21.29
N HIS A 48 6.23 -13.91 21.95
CA HIS A 48 4.77 -14.01 21.93
C HIS A 48 4.11 -13.69 20.57
N LYS A 49 4.88 -13.15 19.61
CA LYS A 49 4.42 -12.89 18.24
C LYS A 49 4.58 -14.11 17.30
N GLN A 50 5.16 -15.21 17.80
CA GLN A 50 5.35 -16.45 17.03
C GLN A 50 4.02 -16.99 16.50
N GLY A 51 4.02 -17.44 15.25
CA GLY A 51 2.85 -18.07 14.65
C GLY A 51 1.79 -17.10 14.12
N THR A 52 1.93 -15.78 14.32
CA THR A 52 1.00 -14.80 13.73
C THR A 52 1.14 -14.84 12.20
N PRO A 53 0.05 -15.02 11.44
CA PRO A 53 0.13 -15.09 9.99
C PRO A 53 0.63 -13.77 9.40
N THR A 54 1.63 -13.88 8.52
CA THR A 54 2.23 -12.74 7.82
C THR A 54 1.36 -12.37 6.61
N MET A 55 1.47 -11.14 6.11
CA MET A 55 0.78 -10.66 4.88
C MET A 55 -0.70 -10.24 5.03
N GLY A 56 -1.12 -9.79 6.22
CA GLY A 56 -2.47 -9.23 6.43
C GLY A 56 -2.82 -8.07 5.49
N GLY A 57 -1.82 -7.35 4.97
CA GLY A 57 -2.00 -6.30 3.97
C GLY A 57 -2.72 -6.76 2.70
N ILE A 58 -2.62 -8.04 2.32
CA ILE A 58 -3.35 -8.59 1.17
C ILE A 58 -4.87 -8.48 1.38
N ALA A 59 -5.36 -8.81 2.57
CA ALA A 59 -6.79 -8.73 2.87
C ALA A 59 -7.30 -7.28 2.78
N ILE A 60 -6.52 -6.33 3.28
CA ILE A 60 -6.85 -4.90 3.23
C ILE A 60 -6.86 -4.40 1.79
N LEU A 61 -5.84 -4.73 0.99
CA LEU A 61 -5.72 -4.32 -0.40
C LEU A 61 -6.85 -4.89 -1.26
N LEU A 62 -7.17 -6.18 -1.10
CA LEU A 62 -8.28 -6.81 -1.81
C LEU A 62 -9.62 -6.18 -1.42
N ALA A 63 -9.84 -5.94 -0.12
CA ALA A 63 -11.06 -5.31 0.35
C ALA A 63 -11.22 -3.88 -0.17
N ALA A 64 -10.13 -3.09 -0.15
CA ALA A 64 -10.13 -1.73 -0.68
C ALA A 64 -10.35 -1.70 -2.20
N PHE A 65 -9.72 -2.61 -2.95
CA PHE A 65 -9.85 -2.68 -4.40
C PHE A 65 -11.27 -3.07 -4.82
N VAL A 66 -11.83 -4.10 -4.19
CA VAL A 66 -13.20 -4.54 -4.45
C VAL A 66 -14.21 -3.47 -4.01
N GLY A 67 -13.97 -2.81 -2.87
CA GLY A 67 -14.76 -1.68 -2.40
C GLY A 67 -14.76 -0.50 -3.37
N TRP A 68 -13.61 -0.18 -3.97
CA TRP A 68 -13.52 0.83 -5.02
C TRP A 68 -14.18 0.40 -6.34
N LEU A 69 -14.08 -0.87 -6.71
CA LEU A 69 -14.59 -1.38 -7.99
C LEU A 69 -16.12 -1.46 -8.03
N ILE A 70 -16.77 -1.92 -6.97
CA ILE A 70 -18.23 -2.20 -6.97
C ILE A 70 -19.09 -0.97 -7.30
N PRO A 71 -18.83 0.24 -6.77
CA PRO A 71 -19.59 1.43 -7.16
C PRO A 71 -19.55 1.73 -8.65
N HIS A 72 -18.47 1.39 -9.36
CA HIS A 72 -18.33 1.61 -10.82
C HIS A 72 -19.20 0.67 -11.66
N VAL A 73 -19.84 -0.34 -11.05
CA VAL A 73 -20.85 -1.18 -11.72
C VAL A 73 -22.16 -0.40 -11.94
N ARG A 74 -22.39 0.69 -11.20
CA ARG A 74 -23.52 1.58 -11.49
C ARG A 74 -23.24 2.43 -12.72
N ASP A 75 -24.29 2.58 -13.54
CA ASP A 75 -24.26 3.46 -14.70
C ASP A 75 -23.88 4.91 -14.33
N GLY A 76 -23.00 5.50 -15.15
CA GLY A 76 -22.60 6.90 -15.04
C GLY A 76 -21.31 7.17 -14.26
N LEU A 77 -20.63 6.15 -13.72
CA LEU A 77 -19.32 6.30 -13.07
C LEU A 77 -18.20 5.85 -14.01
N VAL A 78 -17.47 6.81 -14.56
CA VAL A 78 -16.30 6.55 -15.41
C VAL A 78 -15.07 6.36 -14.54
N PHE A 79 -14.19 5.43 -14.92
CA PHE A 79 -12.89 5.28 -14.29
C PHE A 79 -12.03 6.52 -14.54
N SER A 80 -11.58 7.17 -13.47
CA SER A 80 -10.64 8.27 -13.57
C SER A 80 -9.23 7.74 -13.83
N ASP A 81 -8.53 8.30 -14.81
CA ASP A 81 -7.12 7.98 -15.09
C ASP A 81 -6.23 8.19 -13.85
N GLN A 82 -6.51 9.23 -13.05
CA GLN A 82 -5.85 9.48 -11.77
C GLN A 82 -6.04 8.30 -10.82
N ALA A 83 -7.28 7.82 -10.67
CA ALA A 83 -7.58 6.69 -9.80
C ALA A 83 -6.89 5.41 -10.28
N LEU A 84 -6.85 5.17 -11.59
CA LEU A 84 -6.16 4.01 -12.17
C LEU A 84 -4.65 4.04 -11.90
N ILE A 85 -4.02 5.21 -12.07
CA ILE A 85 -2.59 5.39 -11.78
C ILE A 85 -2.30 5.21 -10.29
N MET A 86 -3.18 5.69 -9.40
CA MET A 86 -3.06 5.46 -7.97
C MET A 86 -3.21 3.97 -7.61
N TRP A 87 -4.13 3.24 -8.25
CA TRP A 87 -4.25 1.80 -8.06
C TRP A 87 -3.03 1.03 -8.60
N LEU A 88 -2.44 1.48 -9.70
CA LEU A 88 -1.17 0.96 -10.20
C LEU A 88 -0.06 1.19 -9.16
N ALA A 89 0.03 2.39 -8.60
CA ALA A 89 1.02 2.72 -7.57
C ALA A 89 0.87 1.84 -6.33
N ILE A 90 -0.36 1.69 -5.83
CA ILE A 90 -0.69 0.82 -4.70
C ILE A 90 -0.29 -0.63 -5.03
N ALA A 91 -0.64 -1.14 -6.22
CA ALA A 91 -0.33 -2.51 -6.63
C ALA A 91 1.17 -2.78 -6.71
N VAL A 92 1.96 -1.85 -7.28
CA VAL A 92 3.43 -2.00 -7.40
C VAL A 92 4.09 -1.99 -6.02
N LEU A 93 3.74 -1.03 -5.15
CA LEU A 93 4.30 -0.93 -3.80
C LEU A 93 3.88 -2.12 -2.92
N ALA A 94 2.61 -2.51 -3.00
CA ALA A 94 2.10 -3.70 -2.34
C ALA A 94 2.80 -4.97 -2.82
N GLY A 95 3.02 -5.11 -4.13
CA GLY A 95 3.76 -6.23 -4.71
C GLY A 95 5.20 -6.29 -4.20
N PHE A 96 5.86 -5.14 -4.06
CA PHE A 96 7.20 -5.06 -3.50
C PHE A 96 7.24 -5.45 -2.01
N GLY A 97 6.24 -5.01 -1.23
CA GLY A 97 6.06 -5.41 0.17
C GLY A 97 5.76 -6.90 0.32
N PHE A 98 4.87 -7.43 -0.51
CA PHE A 98 4.54 -8.85 -0.56
C PHE A 98 5.76 -9.70 -0.92
N LEU A 99 6.57 -9.28 -1.89
CA LEU A 99 7.79 -9.98 -2.28
C LEU A 99 8.80 -10.04 -1.12
N ASP A 100 8.97 -8.93 -0.39
CA ASP A 100 9.83 -8.87 0.79
C ASP A 100 9.38 -9.86 1.88
N ASP A 101 8.08 -9.88 2.19
CA ASP A 101 7.51 -10.78 3.19
C ASP A 101 7.53 -12.24 2.73
N PHE A 102 7.29 -12.50 1.44
CA PHE A 102 7.40 -13.83 0.86
C PHE A 102 8.82 -14.36 0.92
N LEU A 103 9.82 -13.51 0.65
CA LEU A 103 11.24 -13.88 0.75
C LEU A 103 11.63 -14.20 2.20
N LYS A 104 11.15 -13.46 3.19
CA LYS A 104 11.39 -13.76 4.62
C LYS A 104 10.82 -15.12 5.01
N VAL A 105 9.58 -15.40 4.63
CA VAL A 105 8.92 -16.69 4.92
C VAL A 105 9.61 -17.85 4.20
N ARG A 106 9.95 -17.69 2.91
CA ARG A 106 10.59 -18.73 2.11
C ARG A 106 12.01 -19.04 2.59
N ARG A 107 12.78 -18.02 2.98
CA ARG A 107 14.17 -18.19 3.43
C ARG A 107 14.30 -18.53 4.92
N GLN A 108 13.19 -18.54 5.65
CA GLN A 108 13.17 -18.70 7.11
C GLN A 108 14.14 -17.76 7.84
N HIS A 109 14.37 -16.58 7.26
CA HIS A 109 15.38 -15.64 7.73
C HIS A 109 14.76 -14.24 7.81
N ASN A 110 15.06 -13.50 8.88
CA ASN A 110 14.43 -12.22 9.18
C ASN A 110 14.87 -11.10 8.19
N ARG A 111 16.03 -11.29 7.53
CA ARG A 111 16.50 -10.37 6.50
C ARG A 111 15.81 -10.66 5.17
N GLY A 112 14.84 -9.83 4.82
CA GLY A 112 14.30 -9.71 3.48
C GLY A 112 15.27 -8.94 2.56
N ILE A 113 14.73 -8.02 1.75
CA ILE A 113 15.54 -7.14 0.91
C ILE A 113 16.36 -6.20 1.80
N PHE A 114 17.64 -5.98 1.47
CA PHE A 114 18.52 -5.08 2.22
C PHE A 114 17.88 -3.68 2.35
N TRP A 115 17.69 -3.21 3.58
CA TRP A 115 16.85 -2.05 3.89
C TRP A 115 17.22 -0.78 3.11
N LYS A 116 18.52 -0.51 2.92
CA LYS A 116 18.97 0.65 2.11
C LYS A 116 18.56 0.50 0.64
N LYS A 117 18.72 -0.70 0.07
CA LYS A 117 18.34 -0.97 -1.33
C LYS A 117 16.83 -0.90 -1.50
N LYS A 118 16.07 -1.45 -0.55
CA LYS A 118 14.61 -1.37 -0.51
C LYS A 118 14.14 0.09 -0.54
N GLY A 119 14.67 0.94 0.34
CA GLY A 119 14.29 2.35 0.41
C GLY A 119 14.51 3.12 -0.89
N TRP A 120 15.69 2.98 -1.51
CA TRP A 120 15.99 3.66 -2.77
C TRP A 120 15.18 3.13 -3.96
N ILE A 121 14.93 1.81 -4.00
CA ILE A 121 14.11 1.21 -5.06
C ILE A 121 12.65 1.69 -4.95
N THR A 122 12.07 1.66 -3.75
CA THR A 122 10.69 2.14 -3.56
C THR A 122 10.59 3.64 -3.83
N PHE A 123 11.58 4.43 -3.41
CA PHE A 123 11.63 5.86 -3.73
C PHE A 123 11.66 6.11 -5.25
N GLY A 124 12.53 5.42 -5.99
CA GLY A 124 12.60 5.55 -7.45
C GLY A 124 11.30 5.14 -8.16
N ILE A 125 10.63 4.09 -7.67
CA ILE A 125 9.32 3.67 -8.16
C ILE A 125 8.27 4.77 -7.91
N VAL A 126 8.24 5.35 -6.71
CA VAL A 126 7.29 6.42 -6.36
C VAL A 126 7.54 7.66 -7.23
N VAL A 127 8.79 8.06 -7.45
CA VAL A 127 9.14 9.19 -8.35
C VAL A 127 8.58 8.94 -9.75
N LEU A 128 8.79 7.74 -10.31
CA LEU A 128 8.29 7.38 -11.64
C LEU A 128 6.75 7.44 -11.71
N LEU A 129 6.07 6.94 -10.68
CA LEU A 129 4.61 6.92 -10.62
C LEU A 129 4.02 8.33 -10.46
N MET A 130 4.61 9.18 -9.62
CA MET A 130 4.19 10.58 -9.47
C MET A 130 4.46 11.38 -10.74
N TRP A 131 5.56 11.10 -11.44
CA TRP A 131 5.83 11.68 -12.75
C TRP A 131 4.77 11.29 -13.79
N LEU A 132 4.39 10.01 -13.82
CA LEU A 132 3.33 9.51 -14.70
C LEU A 132 1.98 10.15 -14.34
N LEU A 133 1.66 10.29 -13.05
CA LEU A 133 0.45 10.96 -12.58
C LEU A 133 0.41 12.43 -13.05
N ALA A 134 1.49 13.18 -12.83
CA ALA A 134 1.59 14.58 -13.22
C ALA A 134 1.43 14.79 -14.73
N THR A 135 2.12 13.98 -15.54
CA THR A 135 2.16 14.15 -17.00
C THR A 135 0.95 13.59 -17.74
N GLN A 136 0.23 12.61 -17.20
CA GLN A 136 -0.86 11.93 -17.90
C GLN A 136 -2.27 12.38 -17.50
N THR A 137 -2.43 13.08 -16.38
CA THR A 137 -3.79 13.29 -15.80
C THR A 137 -4.19 14.72 -15.52
N GLY A 138 -3.31 15.69 -15.81
CA GLY A 138 -3.56 17.10 -15.51
C GLY A 138 -3.88 17.37 -14.05
N VAL A 139 -3.30 16.59 -13.13
CA VAL A 139 -3.46 16.79 -11.67
C VAL A 139 -2.98 18.19 -11.29
N SER A 140 -3.64 18.82 -10.32
CA SER A 140 -3.21 20.12 -9.81
C SER A 140 -1.82 20.00 -9.17
N GLU A 141 -0.89 20.79 -9.70
CA GLU A 141 0.48 20.90 -9.17
C GLU A 141 0.62 22.02 -8.13
N THR A 142 -0.50 22.51 -7.59
CA THR A 142 -0.53 23.61 -6.61
C THR A 142 -0.29 23.06 -5.21
N ILE A 143 0.71 23.60 -4.50
CA ILE A 143 0.96 23.30 -3.09
C ILE A 143 0.19 24.31 -2.26
N SER A 144 -0.76 23.83 -1.45
CA SER A 144 -1.59 24.67 -0.60
C SER A 144 -1.75 24.10 0.81
N PHE A 145 -1.72 24.96 1.84
CA PHE A 145 -1.71 24.54 3.25
C PHE A 145 -3.06 24.69 3.96
N THR A 146 -3.88 25.69 3.60
CA THR A 146 -5.11 26.02 4.36
C THR A 146 -6.39 25.90 3.55
N ARG A 147 -6.35 26.25 2.27
CA ARG A 147 -7.42 26.06 1.28
C ARG A 147 -6.80 25.67 -0.04
N ALA A 148 -7.59 25.12 -0.98
CA ALA A 148 -7.12 24.70 -2.31
C ALA A 148 -6.21 25.72 -3.00
N GLU A 149 -6.39 27.01 -2.76
CA GLU A 149 -5.62 28.09 -3.40
C GLU A 149 -4.88 29.01 -2.41
N VAL A 150 -4.85 28.72 -1.10
CA VAL A 150 -4.22 29.61 -0.10
C VAL A 150 -3.30 28.88 0.87
N PRO A 151 -2.00 29.21 0.92
CA PRO A 151 -1.21 29.90 -0.11
C PRO A 151 -0.97 28.93 -1.28
N GLY A 152 -1.64 29.12 -2.41
CA GLY A 152 -1.60 28.23 -3.57
C GLY A 152 -0.39 28.51 -4.46
N TRP A 153 0.72 27.86 -4.15
CA TRP A 153 1.94 27.98 -4.94
C TRP A 153 1.93 26.95 -6.06
N ASP A 154 1.75 27.43 -7.30
CA ASP A 154 1.99 26.61 -8.48
C ASP A 154 3.49 26.36 -8.62
N VAL A 155 3.87 25.09 -8.49
CA VAL A 155 5.26 24.64 -8.64
C VAL A 155 5.44 23.92 -9.96
N SER A 156 6.66 23.93 -10.49
CA SER A 156 6.99 23.14 -11.70
C SER A 156 6.83 21.64 -11.45
N THR A 157 6.44 20.88 -12.47
CA THR A 157 6.26 19.41 -12.42
C THR A 157 7.40 18.66 -11.72
N PRO A 158 8.70 18.92 -11.98
CA PRO A 158 9.77 18.21 -11.29
C PRO A 158 9.78 18.46 -9.77
N VAL A 159 9.49 19.70 -9.35
CA VAL A 159 9.42 20.07 -7.93
C VAL A 159 8.20 19.41 -7.28
N TRP A 160 7.05 19.42 -7.96
CA TRP A 160 5.84 18.75 -7.47
C TRP A 160 6.04 17.24 -7.32
N VAL A 161 6.68 16.59 -8.30
CA VAL A 161 6.97 15.14 -8.28
C VAL A 161 7.91 14.80 -7.14
N VAL A 162 8.99 15.57 -6.93
CA VAL A 162 9.90 15.34 -5.80
C VAL A 162 9.18 15.53 -4.47
N TRP A 163 8.38 16.59 -4.34
CA TRP A 163 7.61 16.87 -3.13
C TRP A 163 6.63 15.74 -2.80
N THR A 164 5.78 15.36 -3.75
CA THR A 164 4.79 14.29 -3.55
C THR A 164 5.43 12.93 -3.35
N ALA A 165 6.53 12.63 -4.05
CA ALA A 165 7.26 11.39 -3.85
C ALA A 165 7.88 11.30 -2.44
N LEU A 166 8.40 12.41 -1.90
CA LEU A 166 8.87 12.44 -0.51
C LEU A 166 7.74 12.21 0.49
N MET A 167 6.56 12.80 0.26
CA MET A 167 5.39 12.57 1.13
C MET A 167 4.97 11.10 1.13
N VAL A 168 4.86 10.48 -0.06
CA VAL A 168 4.45 9.07 -0.19
C VAL A 168 5.54 8.11 0.31
N TRP A 169 6.81 8.47 0.18
CA TRP A 169 7.90 7.63 0.67
C TRP A 169 8.08 7.70 2.19
N ALA A 170 7.65 8.81 2.81
CA ALA A 170 7.72 8.99 4.26
C ALA A 170 6.60 8.27 5.03
N THR A 171 5.53 7.82 4.36
CA THR A 171 4.43 7.03 4.94
C THR A 171 4.71 5.54 4.93
#